data_AF-A0A8X7NVF7-F1
#
_entry.id   AF-A0A8X7NVF7-F1
#
_cell.length_a   1.000
_cell.length_b   1.000
_cell.length_c   1.000
_cell.angle_alpha   90.00
_cell.angle_beta   90.00
_cell.angle_gamma   90.00
#
_symmetry.space_group_name_H-M   'P 1'
#
loop_
_entity.id
_entity.type
_entity.pdbx_description
1 polymer ?
#
loop_
_entity_poly.entity_id
_entity_poly.type
_entity_poly.pdbx_seq_one_letter_code
_entity_poly.pdbx_strand_id
1 'polypeptide(L)'
;MRAIQTHVKIFFILVIIVAASTRAQKSPHHHGNNHDLSIAIQEMEKANYFSFVMLINMLHTTNPKFLANITFLMPKDKTLSRSNVIQQDSISEFLLRHSIPSPLLFEHLDLIPNGSIVPSSLPHYTLKISNGGRLNYFVNNVKIISRNICSLGSIKCHGIDGILPSPSVINDDSPRDNDHTSPFISCPSSHNNSEHDSPHNNSDHNSSRPDDHTHTYNSGHNSSRPDDHTHTHRVAPPPTSSPTLVPKSDSSTLREGYTGFIVLLGLLSCVMGIGMAM
;
A
#
# COMPACT_ATOMS: atom_id res chain seq x y z
N MET A 1 60.32 -21.09 20.08
CA MET A 1 59.69 -19.77 20.36
C MET A 1 59.03 -19.13 19.13
N ARG A 2 59.76 -18.72 18.07
CA ARG A 2 59.18 -17.98 16.92
C ARG A 2 57.95 -18.67 16.25
N ALA A 3 58.00 -19.99 16.05
CA ALA A 3 56.87 -20.74 15.46
C ALA A 3 55.58 -20.71 16.30
N ILE A 4 55.71 -20.80 17.64
CA ILE A 4 54.56 -20.72 18.55
C ILE A 4 53.90 -19.34 18.44
N GLN A 5 54.71 -18.28 18.36
CA GLN A 5 54.25 -16.91 18.18
C GLN A 5 53.48 -16.70 16.86
N THR A 6 53.88 -17.36 15.76
CA THR A 6 53.16 -17.30 14.49
C THR A 6 51.82 -18.03 14.55
N HIS A 7 51.73 -19.20 15.19
CA HIS A 7 50.46 -19.91 15.34
C HIS A 7 49.47 -19.14 16.22
N VAL A 8 49.92 -18.53 17.32
CA VAL A 8 49.09 -17.67 18.17
C VAL A 8 48.53 -16.48 17.37
N LYS A 9 49.36 -15.79 16.57
CA LYS A 9 48.89 -14.67 15.72
C LYS A 9 47.86 -15.11 14.68
N ILE A 10 48.08 -16.25 14.02
CA ILE A 10 47.13 -16.80 13.04
C ILE A 10 45.79 -17.14 13.71
N PHE A 11 45.82 -17.77 14.90
CA PHE A 11 44.61 -18.07 15.66
C PHE A 11 43.81 -16.81 16.03
N PHE A 12 44.48 -15.76 16.53
CA PHE A 12 43.81 -14.47 16.82
C PHE A 12 43.17 -13.82 15.59
N ILE A 13 43.85 -13.85 14.43
CA ILE A 13 43.29 -13.34 13.17
C ILE A 13 42.07 -14.16 12.74
N LEU A 14 42.11 -15.50 12.86
CA LEU A 14 40.99 -16.36 12.51
C LEU A 14 39.77 -16.10 13.41
N VAL A 15 39.98 -15.93 14.72
CA VAL A 15 38.93 -15.58 15.69
C VAL A 15 38.30 -14.22 15.36
N ILE A 16 39.10 -13.21 14.97
CA ILE A 16 38.58 -11.90 14.56
C ILE A 16 37.72 -12.00 13.29
N ILE A 17 38.13 -12.80 12.30
CA ILE A 17 37.35 -13.00 11.05
C ILE A 17 36.03 -13.70 11.33
N VAL A 18 36.02 -14.74 12.18
CA VAL A 18 34.80 -15.45 12.60
C VAL A 18 33.87 -14.54 13.42
N ALA A 19 34.43 -13.73 14.32
CA ALA A 19 33.66 -12.76 15.11
C ALA A 19 33.09 -11.59 14.27
N ALA A 20 33.75 -11.20 13.18
CA ALA A 20 33.23 -10.20 12.25
C ALA A 20 32.08 -10.77 11.37
N SER A 21 32.12 -12.07 11.09
CA SER A 21 31.19 -12.74 10.16
C SER A 21 29.80 -13.05 10.76
N THR A 22 29.60 -12.89 12.07
CA THR A 22 28.32 -13.15 12.74
C THR A 22 27.39 -11.93 12.84
N ARG A 23 27.78 -10.78 12.25
CA ARG A 23 26.83 -9.67 11.98
C ARG A 23 25.95 -9.96 10.76
N ALA A 24 25.29 -11.11 10.77
CA ALA A 24 23.99 -11.21 10.13
C ALA A 24 23.10 -10.16 10.81
N GLN A 25 22.70 -9.11 10.09
CA GLN A 25 21.75 -8.14 10.62
C GLN A 25 20.41 -8.85 10.83
N LYS A 26 20.18 -9.32 12.05
CA LYS A 26 18.85 -9.66 12.54
C LYS A 26 18.00 -8.41 12.34
N SER A 27 17.13 -8.43 11.33
CA SER A 27 16.29 -7.29 10.98
C SER A 27 15.55 -6.81 12.24
N PRO A 28 15.72 -5.55 12.66
CA PRO A 28 15.06 -5.02 13.85
C PRO A 28 13.56 -4.70 13.61
N HIS A 29 13.03 -4.99 12.41
CA HIS A 29 11.63 -4.76 12.05
C HIS A 29 10.69 -5.91 12.47
N HIS A 30 10.71 -6.22 13.76
CA HIS A 30 9.52 -6.77 14.43
C HIS A 30 9.33 -6.14 15.82
N HIS A 31 9.51 -4.82 15.89
CA HIS A 31 8.69 -4.02 16.80
C HIS A 31 7.24 -4.26 16.39
N GLY A 32 6.40 -4.75 17.32
CA GLY A 32 5.15 -5.40 16.95
C GLY A 32 4.20 -4.47 16.19
N ASN A 33 3.48 -5.00 15.21
CA ASN A 33 2.64 -4.27 14.25
C ASN A 33 1.73 -3.20 14.89
N ASN A 34 1.28 -3.42 16.13
CA ASN A 34 0.46 -2.46 16.91
C ASN A 34 1.19 -1.13 17.21
N HIS A 35 2.52 -1.12 17.34
CA HIS A 35 3.32 0.08 17.56
C HIS A 35 3.45 0.91 16.27
N ASP A 36 3.78 0.26 15.16
CA ASP A 36 3.82 0.91 13.85
C ASP A 36 2.45 1.46 13.46
N LEU A 37 1.38 0.74 13.81
CA LEU A 37 -0.01 1.19 13.66
C LEU A 37 -0.33 2.42 14.52
N SER A 38 0.09 2.46 15.79
CA SER A 38 -0.19 3.62 16.65
C SER A 38 0.56 4.88 16.18
N ILE A 39 1.79 4.74 15.69
CA ILE A 39 2.54 5.81 15.03
C ILE A 39 1.81 6.27 13.77
N ALA A 40 1.41 5.34 12.90
CA ALA A 40 0.72 5.67 11.65
C ALA A 40 -0.62 6.38 11.91
N ILE A 41 -1.41 5.93 12.89
CA ILE A 41 -2.64 6.61 13.33
C ILE A 41 -2.35 8.04 13.76
N GLN A 42 -1.33 8.27 14.60
CA GLN A 42 -0.96 9.61 15.04
C GLN A 42 -0.53 10.52 13.87
N GLU A 43 0.21 9.98 12.90
CA GLU A 43 0.60 10.70 11.68
C GLU A 43 -0.63 11.03 10.78
N MET A 44 -1.60 10.11 10.66
CA MET A 44 -2.85 10.31 9.92
C MET A 44 -3.77 11.37 10.57
N GLU A 45 -3.94 11.32 11.89
CA GLU A 45 -4.75 12.29 12.65
C GLU A 45 -4.16 13.70 12.53
N LYS A 46 -2.84 13.83 12.70
CA LYS A 46 -2.12 15.10 12.52
C LYS A 46 -2.26 15.67 11.09
N ALA A 47 -2.48 14.80 10.10
CA ALA A 47 -2.73 15.18 8.71
C ALA A 47 -4.22 15.42 8.37
N ASN A 48 -5.14 15.30 9.34
CA ASN A 48 -6.60 15.44 9.19
C ASN A 48 -7.26 14.34 8.33
N TYR A 49 -6.93 13.07 8.59
CA TYR A 49 -7.58 11.88 8.00
C TYR A 49 -8.36 11.08 9.06
N PHE A 50 -9.11 11.75 9.94
CA PHE A 50 -9.78 11.16 11.09
C PHE A 50 -10.84 10.11 10.70
N SER A 51 -11.53 10.33 9.59
CA SER A 51 -12.56 9.39 9.11
C SER A 51 -11.94 8.07 8.63
N PHE A 52 -10.73 8.11 8.04
CA PHE A 52 -10.00 6.90 7.64
C PHE A 52 -9.43 6.16 8.86
N VAL A 53 -8.92 6.88 9.86
CA VAL A 53 -8.50 6.32 11.16
C VAL A 53 -9.65 5.61 11.87
N MET A 54 -10.85 6.18 11.86
CA MET A 54 -12.05 5.54 12.42
C MET A 54 -12.37 4.20 11.73
N LEU A 55 -12.24 4.12 10.40
CA LEU A 55 -12.40 2.86 9.65
C LEU A 55 -11.34 1.83 10.08
N ILE A 56 -10.07 2.25 10.16
CA ILE A 56 -8.96 1.38 10.62
C ILE A 56 -9.26 0.82 12.02
N ASN A 57 -9.72 1.64 12.97
CA ASN A 57 -10.01 1.20 14.34
C ASN A 57 -11.17 0.17 14.41
N MET A 58 -12.17 0.29 13.54
CA MET A 58 -13.24 -0.71 13.42
C MET A 58 -12.75 -2.04 12.83
N LEU A 59 -11.73 -2.03 11.96
CA LEU A 59 -11.13 -3.25 11.43
C LEU A 59 -10.05 -3.85 12.35
N HIS A 60 -9.24 -3.03 13.03
CA HIS A 60 -8.17 -3.50 13.92
C HIS A 60 -8.69 -4.36 15.07
N THR A 61 -9.84 -3.97 15.63
CA THR A 61 -10.55 -4.71 16.69
C THR A 61 -11.11 -6.06 16.23
N THR A 62 -11.30 -6.26 14.92
CA THR A 62 -11.90 -7.49 14.35
C THR A 62 -10.91 -8.37 13.59
N ASN A 63 -9.88 -7.80 12.95
CA ASN A 63 -8.83 -8.53 12.22
C ASN A 63 -7.46 -7.82 12.24
N PRO A 64 -6.68 -7.95 13.34
CA PRO A 64 -5.43 -7.19 13.51
C PRO A 64 -4.26 -7.65 12.62
N LYS A 65 -4.36 -8.82 11.97
CA LYS A 65 -3.27 -9.36 11.14
C LYS A 65 -3.06 -8.61 9.82
N PHE A 66 -4.03 -7.80 9.42
CA PHE A 66 -4.03 -7.06 8.15
C PHE A 66 -3.05 -5.87 8.12
N LEU A 67 -2.71 -5.29 9.27
CA LEU A 67 -2.14 -3.93 9.35
C LEU A 67 -0.60 -3.89 9.40
N ALA A 68 0.07 -4.75 8.64
CA ALA A 68 1.54 -4.86 8.62
C ALA A 68 2.11 -4.65 7.22
N ASN A 69 3.21 -3.89 7.11
CA ASN A 69 3.95 -3.66 5.86
C ASN A 69 3.05 -3.20 4.69
N ILE A 70 2.15 -2.26 4.97
CA ILE A 70 1.06 -1.85 4.09
C ILE A 70 1.16 -0.36 3.73
N THR A 71 0.67 0.02 2.55
CA THR A 71 0.46 1.43 2.19
C THR A 71 -1.02 1.75 2.12
N PHE A 72 -1.49 2.73 2.90
CA PHE A 72 -2.87 3.22 2.81
C PHE A 72 -3.03 4.35 1.79
N LEU A 73 -4.10 4.28 1.00
CA LEU A 73 -4.52 5.26 0.00
C LEU A 73 -5.79 5.95 0.51
N MET A 74 -5.62 6.99 1.32
CA MET A 74 -6.66 7.54 2.19
C MET A 74 -7.46 8.65 1.50
N PRO A 75 -8.77 8.48 1.24
CA PRO A 75 -9.61 9.60 0.84
C PRO A 75 -9.71 10.63 1.97
N LYS A 76 -9.87 11.90 1.64
CA LYS A 76 -10.12 12.96 2.64
C LYS A 76 -11.46 12.75 3.36
N ASP A 77 -11.53 13.16 4.62
CA ASP A 77 -12.74 13.11 5.45
C ASP A 77 -13.98 13.69 4.75
N LYS A 78 -13.86 14.86 4.09
CA LYS A 78 -14.95 15.47 3.30
C LYS A 78 -15.47 14.60 2.15
N THR A 79 -14.64 13.70 1.63
CA THR A 79 -14.97 12.80 0.52
C THR A 79 -15.69 11.58 1.07
N LEU A 80 -15.16 11.00 2.17
CA LEU A 80 -15.80 9.90 2.89
C LEU A 80 -17.20 10.29 3.40
N SER A 81 -17.33 11.46 4.03
CA SER A 81 -18.60 11.93 4.63
C SER A 81 -19.72 12.17 3.61
N ARG A 82 -19.41 12.27 2.31
CA ARG A 82 -20.37 12.50 1.22
C ARG A 82 -20.64 11.24 0.39
N SER A 83 -20.06 10.11 0.79
CA SER A 83 -20.06 8.89 -0.01
C SER A 83 -20.87 7.79 0.66
N ASN A 84 -21.59 7.00 -0.14
CA ASN A 84 -22.36 5.85 0.32
C ASN A 84 -21.47 4.60 0.53
N VAL A 85 -20.22 4.77 0.97
CA VAL A 85 -19.20 3.70 1.09
C VAL A 85 -19.72 2.48 1.86
N ILE A 86 -20.40 2.70 2.98
CA ILE A 86 -20.92 1.64 3.86
C ILE A 86 -22.09 0.86 3.20
N GLN A 87 -22.71 1.39 2.15
CA GLN A 87 -23.76 0.71 1.39
C GLN A 87 -23.22 -0.10 0.20
N GLN A 88 -21.98 0.16 -0.24
CA GLN A 88 -21.38 -0.47 -1.42
C GLN A 88 -20.40 -1.58 -1.07
N ASP A 89 -19.54 -1.37 -0.07
CA ASP A 89 -18.52 -2.33 0.36
C ASP A 89 -18.63 -2.56 1.87
N SER A 90 -18.20 -3.74 2.35
CA SER A 90 -17.88 -3.88 3.77
C SER A 90 -16.70 -2.99 4.17
N ILE A 91 -16.61 -2.59 5.45
CA ILE A 91 -15.47 -1.78 5.96
C ILE A 91 -14.13 -2.47 5.66
N SER A 92 -14.09 -3.80 5.74
CA SER A 92 -12.91 -4.58 5.39
C SER A 92 -12.56 -4.46 3.91
N GLU A 93 -13.50 -4.69 3.00
CA GLU A 93 -13.26 -4.58 1.56
C GLU A 93 -12.87 -3.15 1.17
N PHE A 94 -13.52 -2.13 1.73
CA PHE A 94 -13.17 -0.74 1.50
C PHE A 94 -11.71 -0.46 1.87
N LEU A 95 -11.25 -0.89 3.05
CA LEU A 95 -9.86 -0.69 3.49
C LEU A 95 -8.86 -1.49 2.67
N LEU A 96 -9.18 -2.76 2.36
CA LEU A 96 -8.37 -3.64 1.50
C LEU A 96 -8.17 -3.04 0.09
N ARG A 97 -9.23 -2.43 -0.45
CA ARG A 97 -9.25 -1.78 -1.77
C ARG A 97 -8.46 -0.48 -1.77
N HIS A 98 -8.42 0.21 -0.63
CA HIS A 98 -7.63 1.43 -0.37
C HIS A 98 -6.27 1.14 0.24
N SER A 99 -5.67 -0.03 -0.06
CA SER A 99 -4.31 -0.33 0.38
C SER A 99 -3.52 -1.15 -0.63
N ILE A 100 -2.19 -1.00 -0.57
CA ILE A 100 -1.20 -1.79 -1.30
C ILE A 100 -0.50 -2.69 -0.28
N PRO A 101 -0.36 -4.01 -0.51
CA PRO A 101 0.24 -4.97 0.42
C PRO A 101 1.78 -4.90 0.44
N SER A 102 2.34 -3.70 0.35
CA SER A 102 3.76 -3.39 0.51
C SER A 102 3.95 -1.93 0.96
N PRO A 103 5.07 -1.59 1.64
CA PRO A 103 5.44 -0.20 1.91
C PRO A 103 5.88 0.51 0.63
N LEU A 104 5.16 1.57 0.25
CA LEU A 104 5.41 2.40 -0.92
C LEU A 104 5.61 3.84 -0.45
N LEU A 105 6.78 4.39 -0.76
CA LEU A 105 7.06 5.82 -0.62
C LEU A 105 6.67 6.53 -1.91
N PHE A 106 6.30 7.80 -1.82
CA PHE A 106 5.93 8.59 -3.00
C PHE A 106 7.08 8.68 -4.02
N GLU A 107 8.33 8.78 -3.55
CA GLU A 107 9.55 8.82 -4.37
C GLU A 107 9.77 7.50 -5.14
N HIS A 108 9.22 6.39 -4.67
CA HIS A 108 9.29 5.12 -5.39
C HIS A 108 8.33 5.08 -6.60
N LEU A 109 7.36 5.99 -6.70
CA LEU A 109 6.47 6.10 -7.85
C LEU A 109 7.21 6.58 -9.12
N ASP A 110 8.34 7.29 -8.96
CA ASP A 110 9.23 7.67 -10.07
C ASP A 110 9.90 6.44 -10.72
N LEU A 111 10.02 5.32 -9.97
CA LEU A 111 10.62 4.06 -10.42
C LEU A 111 9.60 3.11 -11.06
N ILE A 112 8.31 3.38 -10.92
CA ILE A 112 7.22 2.55 -11.46
C ILE A 112 6.90 3.04 -12.89
N PRO A 113 6.99 2.18 -13.92
CA PRO A 113 6.62 2.55 -15.28
C PRO A 113 5.19 3.09 -15.37
N ASN A 114 4.99 4.11 -16.22
CA ASN A 114 3.67 4.70 -16.40
C ASN A 114 2.67 3.65 -16.95
N GLY A 115 1.53 3.48 -16.29
CA GLY A 115 0.52 2.48 -16.65
C GLY A 115 0.72 1.12 -16.00
N SER A 116 1.75 0.92 -15.17
CA SER A 116 1.94 -0.32 -14.40
C SER A 116 0.72 -0.64 -13.52
N ILE A 117 0.43 -1.94 -13.43
CA ILE A 117 -0.60 -2.50 -12.57
C ILE A 117 0.07 -3.08 -11.32
N VAL A 118 -0.37 -2.65 -10.13
CA VAL A 118 0.06 -3.19 -8.84
C VAL A 118 -1.13 -3.82 -8.10
N PRO A 119 -0.93 -4.85 -7.25
CA PRO A 119 -2.03 -5.40 -6.47
C PRO A 119 -2.50 -4.41 -5.40
N SER A 120 -3.80 -4.35 -5.16
CA SER A 120 -4.30 -3.88 -3.87
C SER A 120 -4.24 -5.01 -2.84
N SER A 121 -4.59 -4.73 -1.58
CA SER A 121 -4.77 -5.79 -0.59
C SER A 121 -6.12 -6.50 -0.72
N LEU A 122 -7.07 -5.98 -1.50
CA LEU A 122 -8.32 -6.67 -1.86
C LEU A 122 -8.01 -7.71 -2.94
N PRO A 123 -8.28 -9.01 -2.72
CA PRO A 123 -8.02 -10.05 -3.71
C PRO A 123 -8.67 -9.74 -5.06
N HIS A 124 -7.93 -10.00 -6.13
CA HIS A 124 -8.33 -9.75 -7.53
C HIS A 124 -8.57 -8.28 -7.93
N TYR A 125 -8.50 -7.32 -7.00
CA TYR A 125 -8.57 -5.89 -7.33
C TYR A 125 -7.17 -5.31 -7.51
N THR A 126 -6.98 -4.61 -8.63
CA THR A 126 -5.68 -4.06 -9.03
C THR A 126 -5.73 -2.53 -9.17
N LEU A 127 -4.55 -1.93 -9.10
CA LEU A 127 -4.32 -0.51 -9.04
C LEU A 127 -3.40 -0.11 -10.20
N LYS A 128 -3.94 0.60 -11.19
CA LYS A 128 -3.19 1.21 -12.27
C LYS A 128 -2.53 2.49 -11.76
N ILE A 129 -1.20 2.48 -11.73
CA ILE A 129 -0.38 3.66 -11.45
C ILE A 129 -0.24 4.47 -12.73
N SER A 130 -0.41 5.79 -12.67
CA SER A 130 -0.20 6.68 -13.81
C SER A 130 0.53 7.95 -13.41
N ASN A 131 1.55 8.30 -14.21
CA ASN A 131 2.40 9.46 -14.04
C ASN A 131 1.88 10.60 -14.96
N GLY A 132 1.30 11.63 -14.37
CA GLY A 132 0.85 12.86 -15.02
C GLY A 132 1.93 13.96 -15.03
N GLY A 133 3.20 13.58 -14.99
CA GLY A 133 4.36 14.46 -14.96
C GLY A 133 4.61 15.14 -13.61
N ARG A 134 5.83 15.67 -13.46
CA ARG A 134 6.38 16.36 -12.28
C ARG A 134 6.11 15.67 -10.94
N LEU A 135 4.93 15.89 -10.37
CA LEU A 135 4.53 15.39 -9.04
C LEU A 135 3.03 15.00 -9.00
N ASN A 136 2.43 14.74 -10.17
CA ASN A 136 1.04 14.32 -10.34
C ASN A 136 0.99 12.81 -10.55
N TYR A 137 0.79 12.05 -9.48
CA TYR A 137 0.57 10.62 -9.57
C TYR A 137 -0.90 10.27 -9.33
N PHE A 138 -1.37 9.24 -10.04
CA PHE A 138 -2.73 8.76 -9.98
C PHE A 138 -2.76 7.24 -9.75
N VAL A 139 -3.77 6.79 -9.02
CA VAL A 139 -4.07 5.37 -8.77
C VAL A 139 -5.52 5.13 -9.16
N ASN A 140 -5.77 4.27 -10.15
CA ASN A 140 -7.09 4.11 -10.80
C ASN A 140 -7.76 5.46 -11.11
N ASN A 141 -7.00 6.34 -11.76
CA ASN A 141 -7.37 7.72 -12.11
C ASN A 141 -7.65 8.67 -10.93
N VAL A 142 -7.56 8.22 -9.67
CA VAL A 142 -7.66 9.09 -8.48
C VAL A 142 -6.29 9.67 -8.13
N LYS A 143 -6.21 11.00 -7.99
CA LYS A 143 -4.94 11.72 -7.76
C LYS A 143 -4.41 11.53 -6.34
N ILE A 144 -3.10 11.29 -6.20
CA ILE A 144 -2.38 11.44 -4.93
C ILE A 144 -2.15 12.92 -4.64
N ILE A 145 -2.69 13.41 -3.53
CA ILE A 145 -2.69 14.82 -3.12
C ILE A 145 -1.95 15.11 -1.81
N SER A 146 -1.66 14.07 -1.03
CA SER A 146 -0.83 14.18 0.18
C SER A 146 0.14 13.00 0.20
N ARG A 147 1.43 13.26 0.42
CA ARG A 147 2.52 12.31 0.18
C ARG A 147 3.16 11.95 1.52
N ASN A 148 3.61 10.69 1.66
CA ASN A 148 4.39 10.21 2.80
C ASN A 148 3.87 10.73 4.17
N ILE A 149 2.55 10.67 4.39
CA ILE A 149 1.95 11.13 5.65
C ILE A 149 2.50 10.29 6.80
N CYS A 150 2.50 8.97 6.62
CA CYS A 150 3.11 8.01 7.54
C CYS A 150 4.57 7.81 7.13
N SER A 151 5.50 8.26 7.96
CA SER A 151 6.93 8.34 7.63
C SER A 151 7.79 7.44 8.52
N LEU A 152 7.47 7.35 9.82
CA LEU A 152 8.34 6.79 10.85
C LEU A 152 8.26 5.26 11.01
N GLY A 153 7.14 4.63 10.66
CA GLY A 153 6.91 3.17 10.78
C GLY A 153 7.01 2.38 9.46
N SER A 154 6.75 1.07 9.52
CA SER A 154 6.63 0.21 8.31
C SER A 154 5.38 0.51 7.47
N ILE A 155 4.31 1.00 8.11
CA ILE A 155 3.10 1.48 7.43
C ILE A 155 3.42 2.79 6.72
N LYS A 156 3.12 2.84 5.42
CA LYS A 156 3.12 4.09 4.65
C LYS A 156 1.69 4.53 4.40
N CYS A 157 1.49 5.83 4.17
CA CYS A 157 0.17 6.32 3.81
C CYS A 157 0.25 7.58 2.95
N HIS A 158 -0.69 7.67 2.02
CA HIS A 158 -0.84 8.75 1.04
C HIS A 158 -2.30 9.19 1.02
N GLY A 159 -2.54 10.49 0.92
CA GLY A 159 -3.89 11.03 0.74
C GLY A 159 -4.27 11.09 -0.73
N ILE A 160 -5.48 10.66 -1.08
CA ILE A 160 -6.03 10.65 -2.44
C ILE A 160 -7.27 11.54 -2.60
N ASP A 161 -7.49 12.10 -3.79
CA ASP A 161 -8.55 13.08 -4.10
C ASP A 161 -9.84 12.44 -4.60
N GLY A 162 -10.26 11.36 -3.95
CA GLY A 162 -11.40 10.57 -4.37
C GLY A 162 -11.46 9.26 -3.61
N ILE A 163 -12.46 8.46 -3.93
CA ILE A 163 -12.60 7.08 -3.50
C ILE A 163 -12.29 6.23 -4.74
N LEU A 164 -11.46 5.19 -4.59
CA LEU A 164 -11.19 4.26 -5.68
C LEU A 164 -12.53 3.63 -6.14
N PRO A 165 -12.72 3.22 -7.40
CA PRO A 165 -13.97 2.56 -7.82
C PRO A 165 -14.12 1.19 -7.14
N SER A 166 -15.35 0.76 -6.83
CA SER A 166 -15.61 -0.62 -6.43
C SER A 166 -15.37 -1.59 -7.60
N PRO A 167 -15.10 -2.89 -7.36
CA PRO A 167 -14.89 -3.85 -8.44
C PRO A 167 -16.12 -3.98 -9.36
N SER A 168 -17.32 -3.80 -8.80
CA SER A 168 -18.61 -3.86 -9.50
C SER A 168 -18.79 -2.80 -10.58
N VAL A 169 -18.19 -1.61 -10.43
CA VAL A 169 -18.32 -0.48 -11.38
C VAL A 169 -17.39 -0.64 -12.60
N ILE A 170 -16.37 -1.50 -12.53
CA ILE A 170 -15.37 -1.67 -13.60
C ILE A 170 -15.91 -2.50 -14.78
N ASN A 171 -17.02 -3.24 -14.59
CA ASN A 171 -17.54 -4.21 -15.55
C ASN A 171 -18.61 -3.68 -16.53
N ASP A 172 -19.04 -2.42 -16.43
CA ASP A 172 -20.23 -1.92 -17.15
C ASP A 172 -19.91 -1.15 -18.45
N ASP A 173 -18.62 -0.91 -18.75
CA ASP A 173 -18.17 -0.11 -19.90
C ASP A 173 -17.35 -0.93 -20.92
N SER A 174 -17.42 -2.26 -20.84
CA SER A 174 -16.94 -3.16 -21.91
C SER A 174 -18.11 -3.47 -22.85
N PRO A 175 -17.93 -3.37 -24.19
CA PRO A 175 -18.86 -3.98 -25.13
C PRO A 175 -19.09 -5.45 -24.77
N ARG A 176 -20.35 -5.87 -24.69
CA ARG A 176 -20.72 -7.27 -24.47
C ARG A 176 -20.60 -8.03 -25.79
N ASP A 177 -19.37 -8.31 -26.20
CA ASP A 177 -19.10 -9.36 -27.17
C ASP A 177 -19.40 -10.70 -26.49
N ASN A 178 -20.60 -11.21 -26.77
CA ASN A 178 -21.03 -12.53 -26.33
C ASN A 178 -20.30 -13.61 -27.14
N ASP A 179 -19.07 -13.95 -26.74
CA ASP A 179 -18.46 -15.20 -27.16
C ASP A 179 -17.80 -15.93 -25.99
N HIS A 180 -18.43 -17.04 -25.58
CA HIS A 180 -17.91 -17.94 -24.57
C HIS A 180 -16.77 -18.77 -25.17
N THR A 181 -15.52 -18.36 -24.97
CA THR A 181 -14.36 -19.26 -25.07
C THR A 181 -13.39 -19.00 -23.92
N SER A 182 -13.36 -19.92 -22.96
CA SER A 182 -12.34 -19.93 -21.90
C SER A 182 -10.95 -20.08 -22.51
N PRO A 183 -9.96 -19.23 -22.16
CA PRO A 183 -8.59 -19.40 -22.62
C PRO A 183 -7.95 -20.57 -21.85
N PHE A 184 -7.98 -21.76 -22.44
CA PHE A 184 -7.08 -22.84 -22.04
C PHE A 184 -5.64 -22.43 -22.38
N ILE A 185 -4.80 -22.27 -21.35
CA ILE A 185 -3.36 -22.10 -21.52
C ILE A 185 -2.78 -23.48 -21.86
N SER A 186 -2.65 -23.77 -23.16
CA SER A 186 -1.92 -24.92 -23.65
C SER A 186 -0.47 -24.53 -23.94
N CYS A 187 0.47 -25.00 -23.11
CA CYS A 187 1.89 -24.90 -23.42
C CYS A 187 2.21 -25.71 -24.69
N PRO A 188 3.05 -25.21 -25.62
CA PRO A 188 3.37 -25.94 -26.84
C PRO A 188 4.29 -27.13 -26.54
N SER A 189 3.74 -28.35 -26.59
CA SER A 189 4.53 -29.58 -26.64
C SER A 189 5.06 -29.82 -28.06
N SER A 190 6.36 -30.04 -28.16
CA SER A 190 7.06 -30.30 -29.42
C SER A 190 6.66 -31.66 -30.02
N HIS A 191 6.17 -31.67 -31.27
CA HIS A 191 6.24 -32.86 -32.13
C HIS A 191 6.46 -32.48 -33.59
N ASN A 192 7.55 -32.99 -34.17
CA ASN A 192 7.75 -33.04 -35.62
C ASN A 192 6.72 -34.01 -36.24
N ASN A 193 6.22 -33.69 -37.44
CA ASN A 193 6.60 -34.41 -38.67
C ASN A 193 5.86 -33.90 -39.93
N SER A 194 6.65 -33.71 -41.00
CA SER A 194 6.35 -33.92 -42.44
C SER A 194 5.02 -33.46 -43.08
N GLU A 195 5.15 -32.45 -43.95
CA GLU A 195 4.77 -32.44 -45.39
C GLU A 195 3.44 -33.09 -45.85
N HIS A 196 2.58 -32.28 -46.50
CA HIS A 196 2.26 -32.49 -47.93
C HIS A 196 1.75 -31.21 -48.61
N ASP A 197 2.18 -30.97 -49.86
CA ASP A 197 1.78 -29.85 -50.73
C ASP A 197 0.30 -29.78 -51.11
N SER A 198 -0.26 -28.57 -51.25
CA SER A 198 -0.53 -27.96 -52.57
C SER A 198 -1.31 -26.62 -52.48
N PRO A 199 -1.18 -25.71 -53.46
CA PRO A 199 -1.72 -24.35 -53.38
C PRO A 199 -3.06 -24.17 -54.11
N HIS A 200 -3.89 -23.23 -53.63
CA HIS A 200 -4.88 -22.58 -54.48
C HIS A 200 -4.79 -21.06 -54.40
N ASN A 201 -4.53 -20.46 -55.56
CA ASN A 201 -4.48 -19.03 -55.84
C ASN A 201 -5.87 -18.52 -56.25
N ASN A 202 -5.94 -17.20 -56.46
CA ASN A 202 -7.02 -16.39 -57.06
C ASN A 202 -7.96 -15.75 -56.02
N SER A 203 -8.41 -14.51 -56.13
CA SER A 203 -8.03 -13.30 -56.89
C SER A 203 -9.21 -12.34 -56.71
N ASP A 204 -8.90 -11.05 -56.55
CA ASP A 204 -9.67 -9.91 -57.07
C ASP A 204 -11.19 -9.79 -56.84
N HIS A 205 -11.58 -8.77 -56.06
CA HIS A 205 -12.48 -7.67 -56.50
C HIS A 205 -12.39 -6.53 -55.47
N ASN A 206 -11.66 -5.44 -55.72
CA ASN A 206 -11.89 -4.32 -56.64
C ASN A 206 -12.68 -3.16 -56.00
N SER A 207 -12.17 -1.94 -56.22
CA SER A 207 -12.50 -0.68 -55.57
C SER A 207 -13.91 -0.14 -55.87
N SER A 208 -14.43 0.67 -54.94
CA SER A 208 -15.07 1.96 -55.27
C SER A 208 -14.96 2.94 -54.10
N ARG A 209 -14.94 4.24 -54.43
CA ARG A 209 -14.56 5.36 -53.54
C ARG A 209 -15.80 6.28 -53.32
N PRO A 210 -15.63 7.52 -52.86
CA PRO A 210 -16.16 8.05 -51.61
C PRO A 210 -17.55 8.72 -51.75
N ASP A 211 -18.12 9.16 -50.62
CA ASP A 211 -18.89 10.42 -50.60
C ASP A 211 -18.71 11.17 -49.28
N ASP A 212 -18.60 12.50 -49.41
CA ASP A 212 -18.50 13.50 -48.34
C ASP A 212 -19.87 14.13 -48.12
N HIS A 213 -20.36 14.18 -46.88
CA HIS A 213 -21.34 15.20 -46.50
C HIS A 213 -21.11 15.77 -45.10
N THR A 214 -20.63 17.01 -45.10
CA THR A 214 -20.57 17.91 -43.95
C THR A 214 -21.97 18.44 -43.61
N HIS A 215 -22.43 18.27 -42.37
CA HIS A 215 -23.60 18.99 -41.84
C HIS A 215 -23.30 19.71 -40.53
N THR A 216 -23.00 21.01 -40.66
CA THR A 216 -23.03 21.97 -39.56
C THR A 216 -24.47 22.36 -39.26
N TYR A 217 -24.91 22.27 -38.01
CA TYR A 217 -26.15 22.92 -37.56
C TYR A 217 -25.88 23.77 -36.32
N ASN A 218 -25.81 25.09 -36.52
CA ASN A 218 -26.01 26.06 -35.45
C ASN A 218 -27.51 26.18 -35.19
N SER A 219 -27.93 26.08 -33.94
CA SER A 219 -29.10 26.82 -33.45
C SER A 219 -28.93 27.06 -31.95
N GLY A 220 -28.85 28.33 -31.57
CA GLY A 220 -28.80 28.73 -30.16
C GLY A 220 -30.20 28.98 -29.63
N HIS A 221 -30.40 28.76 -28.34
CA HIS A 221 -31.54 29.35 -27.64
C HIS A 221 -31.16 30.00 -26.31
N ASN A 222 -31.91 31.05 -26.01
CA ASN A 222 -31.64 32.05 -24.99
C ASN A 222 -31.83 31.55 -23.56
N SER A 223 -31.10 32.23 -22.67
CA SER A 223 -31.48 32.65 -21.31
C SER A 223 -32.86 32.26 -20.78
N SER A 224 -32.87 31.70 -19.56
CA SER A 224 -33.74 32.19 -18.46
C SER A 224 -33.20 31.79 -17.07
N ARG A 225 -33.06 32.80 -16.21
CA ARG A 225 -32.87 32.82 -14.74
C ARG A 225 -33.98 33.77 -14.24
N PRO A 226 -34.72 33.55 -13.13
CA PRO A 226 -34.26 33.40 -11.73
C PRO A 226 -35.00 32.24 -10.99
N ASP A 227 -35.11 32.07 -9.66
CA ASP A 227 -34.75 32.81 -8.42
C ASP A 227 -34.06 31.82 -7.44
N ASP A 228 -33.08 32.17 -6.60
CA ASP A 228 -33.14 32.83 -5.28
C ASP A 228 -34.37 32.56 -4.38
N HIS A 229 -34.33 31.46 -3.63
CA HIS A 229 -35.11 31.31 -2.39
C HIS A 229 -34.22 30.92 -1.21
N THR A 230 -33.90 31.93 -0.40
CA THR A 230 -33.28 31.78 0.92
C THR A 230 -34.25 31.13 1.91
N HIS A 231 -33.98 29.88 2.32
CA HIS A 231 -34.65 29.26 3.47
C HIS A 231 -33.71 29.15 4.68
N THR A 232 -33.78 30.16 5.54
CA THR A 232 -33.24 30.10 6.91
C THR A 232 -34.01 29.08 7.73
N HIS A 233 -33.40 27.93 8.04
CA HIS A 233 -33.92 27.01 9.05
C HIS A 233 -33.13 27.07 10.36
N ARG A 234 -33.88 27.07 11.46
CA ARG A 234 -33.45 27.47 12.81
C ARG A 234 -32.30 26.62 13.36
N VAL A 235 -31.32 27.30 13.95
CA VAL A 235 -30.38 26.72 14.91
C VAL A 235 -31.13 26.39 16.21
N ALA A 236 -30.96 25.18 16.71
CA ALA A 236 -31.31 24.82 18.09
C ALA A 236 -30.04 24.76 18.96
N PRO A 237 -30.01 25.34 20.17
CA PRO A 237 -28.87 25.26 21.08
C PRO A 237 -28.72 23.86 21.69
N PRO A 238 -27.50 23.48 22.15
CA PRO A 238 -27.20 22.12 22.60
C PRO A 238 -27.62 21.85 24.05
N PRO A 239 -27.92 20.58 24.43
CA PRO A 239 -28.02 20.17 25.82
C PRO A 239 -26.62 20.03 26.46
N THR A 240 -26.34 20.87 27.45
CA THR A 240 -25.14 20.81 28.30
C THR A 240 -25.34 19.94 29.54
N SER A 241 -24.50 18.90 29.73
CA SER A 241 -24.11 18.27 31.01
C SER A 241 -23.44 16.92 30.72
N SER A 242 -22.47 16.38 31.47
CA SER A 242 -21.50 16.89 32.46
C SER A 242 -20.39 15.82 32.56
N PRO A 243 -19.15 16.15 32.98
CA PRO A 243 -18.03 15.20 32.87
C PRO A 243 -18.04 14.14 33.98
N THR A 244 -18.11 12.86 33.61
CA THR A 244 -17.87 11.74 34.53
C THR A 244 -16.36 11.53 34.69
N LEU A 245 -15.85 11.60 35.93
CA LEU A 245 -14.46 11.29 36.23
C LEU A 245 -14.16 9.81 35.90
N VAL A 246 -13.07 9.58 35.15
CA VAL A 246 -12.41 8.27 35.08
C VAL A 246 -11.15 8.32 35.96
N PRO A 247 -10.99 7.41 36.94
CA PRO A 247 -9.79 7.36 37.76
C PRO A 247 -8.52 7.05 36.95
N LYS A 248 -7.47 7.78 37.30
CA LYS A 248 -6.10 7.62 36.79
C LYS A 248 -5.53 6.30 37.31
N SER A 249 -5.14 5.38 36.43
CA SER A 249 -4.40 4.15 36.77
C SER A 249 -2.91 4.30 36.48
N ASP A 250 -2.09 3.69 37.34
CA ASP A 250 -0.69 4.08 37.50
C ASP A 250 0.30 3.47 36.50
N SER A 251 1.38 4.23 36.28
CA SER A 251 2.54 3.86 35.50
C SER A 251 3.36 2.76 36.19
N SER A 252 3.46 1.57 35.60
CA SER A 252 4.49 0.58 35.95
C SER A 252 5.71 0.73 35.03
N THR A 253 6.84 1.10 35.61
CA THR A 253 8.12 1.26 34.90
C THR A 253 8.73 -0.10 34.55
N LEU A 254 8.91 -0.37 33.26
CA LEU A 254 9.77 -1.46 32.76
C LEU A 254 11.24 -1.18 33.09
N ARG A 255 11.90 -2.09 33.81
CA ARG A 255 13.36 -2.04 34.01
C ARG A 255 14.02 -3.43 34.10
N GLU A 256 13.79 -4.25 33.08
CA GLU A 256 14.52 -5.51 32.87
C GLU A 256 15.26 -5.48 31.53
N GLY A 257 16.54 -5.87 31.52
CA GLY A 257 17.33 -5.93 30.27
C GLY A 257 18.85 -5.82 30.40
N TYR A 258 19.40 -5.27 31.50
CA TYR A 258 20.84 -5.01 31.61
C TYR A 258 21.65 -5.99 32.48
N THR A 259 21.00 -6.81 33.30
CA THR A 259 21.70 -7.66 34.28
C THR A 259 22.37 -8.89 33.66
N GLY A 260 21.85 -9.43 32.55
CA GLY A 260 22.35 -10.66 31.93
C GLY A 260 23.69 -10.51 31.20
N PHE A 261 23.98 -9.35 30.61
CA PHE A 261 25.20 -9.14 29.82
C PHE A 261 26.47 -9.04 30.67
N ILE A 262 26.38 -8.48 31.88
CA ILE A 262 27.53 -8.33 32.79
C ILE A 262 28.01 -9.71 33.30
N VAL A 263 27.08 -10.62 33.61
CA VAL A 263 27.40 -11.97 34.12
C VAL A 263 28.16 -12.81 33.08
N LEU A 264 27.80 -12.70 31.80
CA LEU A 264 28.45 -13.46 30.74
C LEU A 264 29.90 -13.01 30.47
N LEU A 265 30.17 -11.71 30.52
CA LEU A 265 31.53 -11.14 30.41
C LEU A 265 32.41 -11.50 31.62
N GLY A 266 31.84 -11.57 32.82
CA GLY A 266 32.56 -12.01 34.03
C GLY A 266 33.07 -13.46 33.90
N LEU A 267 32.22 -14.38 33.44
CA LEU A 267 32.58 -15.80 33.29
C LEU A 267 33.69 -16.04 32.25
N LEU A 268 33.64 -15.33 31.11
CA LEU A 268 34.69 -15.39 30.09
C LEU A 268 36.05 -14.86 30.59
N SER A 269 36.05 -13.92 31.54
CA SER A 269 37.27 -13.39 32.14
C SER A 269 37.97 -14.43 33.04
N CYS A 270 37.21 -15.22 33.80
CA CYS A 270 37.75 -16.24 34.71
C CYS A 270 38.42 -17.41 33.98
N VAL A 271 37.98 -17.77 32.78
CA VAL A 271 38.54 -18.90 32.01
C VAL A 271 39.92 -18.57 31.41
N MET A 272 40.18 -17.30 31.09
CA MET A 272 41.45 -16.85 30.49
C MET A 272 42.54 -16.52 31.52
N GLY A 273 42.21 -16.44 32.82
CA GLY A 273 43.14 -16.03 33.87
C GLY A 273 44.04 -17.13 34.46
N ILE A 274 43.78 -18.41 34.15
CA ILE A 274 44.45 -19.56 34.81
C ILE A 274 45.76 -19.97 34.10
N GLY A 275 46.03 -19.45 32.89
CA GLY A 275 47.14 -19.88 32.02
C GLY A 275 48.48 -19.17 32.17
N MET A 276 48.75 -18.45 33.27
CA MET A 276 49.97 -17.63 33.45
C MET A 276 50.67 -17.81 34.82
N ALA A 277 50.46 -18.95 35.49
CA ALA A 277 51.07 -19.25 36.78
C ALA A 277 51.51 -20.72 36.91
N MET A 278 52.36 -21.19 36.00
CA MET A 278 53.26 -22.35 36.14
C MET A 278 54.34 -22.32 35.06
#